data_AF-A0A0P4URW2-F1
#
_entry.id   AF-A0A0P4URW2-F1
#
_cell.length_a   1.000
_cell.length_b   1.000
_cell.length_c   1.000
_cell.angle_alpha   90.00
_cell.angle_beta   90.00
_cell.angle_gamma   90.00
#
_symmetry.space_group_name_H-M   'P 1'
#
loop_
_entity.id
_entity.type
_entity.pdbx_description
1 polymer ?
#
loop_
_entity_poly.entity_id
_entity_poly.type
_entity_poly.pdbx_seq_one_letter_code
_entity_poly.pdbx_strand_id
1 'polypeptide(L)'
;MTKTDVVIGSAGNDRVFGDAGDDLLFGVTPNSPQGLGRGEIDFLTGGSGRDTFALAGSIAGETQAVLYDDGDPSSAGIGDYGVIADFQSNDVIQLIGEASRYSLGSAPQGVPSGTGVFLNDSATPELIGIVAGVSPGDLSLTDPTQFTFSAQTSINFESGAALV
;
A
#
# COMPACT_ATOMS: atom_id res chain seq x y z
N MET A 1 -3.62 20.65 -17.22
CA MET A 1 -3.27 20.33 -15.83
C MET A 1 -3.60 18.86 -15.68
N THR A 2 -2.62 18.00 -15.38
CA THR A 2 -2.90 16.62 -15.00
C THR A 2 -3.59 16.67 -13.63
N LYS A 3 -4.67 15.91 -13.48
CA LYS A 3 -5.43 15.85 -12.23
C LYS A 3 -4.59 15.07 -11.22
N THR A 4 -4.72 15.41 -9.95
CA THR A 4 -4.18 14.62 -8.85
C THR A 4 -5.37 14.27 -8.00
N ASP A 5 -5.65 12.98 -7.90
CA ASP A 5 -6.75 12.43 -7.15
C ASP A 5 -6.25 11.69 -5.91
N VAL A 6 -7.14 11.64 -4.91
CA VAL A 6 -7.03 10.67 -3.83
C VAL A 6 -8.12 9.64 -4.10
N VAL A 7 -7.70 8.42 -4.43
CA VAL A 7 -8.60 7.30 -4.77
C VAL A 7 -8.54 6.30 -3.63
N ILE A 8 -9.72 5.95 -3.11
CA ILE A 8 -9.86 5.16 -1.89
C ILE A 8 -10.85 4.03 -2.19
N GLY A 9 -10.40 2.80 -1.98
CA GLY A 9 -11.27 1.63 -2.02
C GLY A 9 -12.25 1.60 -0.85
N SER A 10 -13.22 0.72 -0.96
CA SER A 10 -14.33 0.61 -0.05
C SER A 10 -13.99 -0.32 1.12
N ALA A 11 -14.90 -1.20 1.50
CA ALA A 11 -14.63 -2.26 2.46
C ALA A 11 -14.75 -3.60 1.73
N GLY A 12 -13.88 -4.55 2.07
CA GLY A 12 -13.68 -5.80 1.34
C GLY A 12 -12.66 -5.68 0.23
N ASN A 13 -12.57 -6.72 -0.60
CA ASN A 13 -11.56 -6.82 -1.67
C ASN A 13 -11.93 -5.93 -2.85
N ASP A 14 -11.10 -4.92 -3.11
CA ASP A 14 -11.35 -3.87 -4.08
C ASP A 14 -10.41 -3.91 -5.29
N ARG A 15 -10.83 -3.21 -6.34
CA ARG A 15 -9.98 -2.84 -7.48
C ARG A 15 -10.00 -1.33 -7.62
N VAL A 16 -8.88 -0.70 -7.31
CA VAL A 16 -8.71 0.75 -7.25
C VAL A 16 -7.90 1.23 -8.45
N PHE A 17 -8.40 2.26 -9.13
CA PHE A 17 -7.80 2.80 -10.36
C PHE A 17 -7.55 4.31 -10.22
N GLY A 18 -6.30 4.75 -10.40
CA GLY A 18 -5.91 6.18 -10.41
C GLY A 18 -6.24 6.89 -11.73
N ASP A 19 -6.24 6.13 -12.83
CA ASP A 19 -6.36 6.62 -14.20
C ASP A 19 -5.14 7.44 -14.67
N ALA A 20 -5.30 8.74 -14.94
CA ALA A 20 -4.25 9.57 -15.51
C ALA A 20 -4.05 10.80 -14.63
N GLY A 21 -2.85 10.92 -14.07
CA GLY A 21 -2.62 11.87 -12.99
C GLY A 21 -1.43 11.47 -12.15
N ASP A 22 -1.05 12.35 -11.25
CA ASP A 22 -0.16 11.96 -10.16
C ASP A 22 -1.09 11.65 -8.97
N ASP A 23 -1.48 10.39 -8.79
CA ASP A 23 -2.57 10.01 -7.89
C ASP A 23 -2.07 9.36 -6.59
N LEU A 24 -2.88 9.44 -5.53
CA LEU A 24 -2.64 8.76 -4.26
C LEU A 24 -3.70 7.69 -4.04
N LEU A 25 -3.28 6.42 -4.02
CA LEU A 25 -4.18 5.26 -4.01
C LEU A 25 -4.13 4.55 -2.65
N PHE A 26 -5.31 4.33 -2.08
CA PHE A 26 -5.55 3.46 -0.94
C PHE A 26 -6.48 2.32 -1.37
N GLY A 27 -6.13 1.07 -1.07
CA GLY A 27 -7.05 -0.06 -1.22
C GLY A 27 -8.21 -0.04 -0.23
N VAL A 28 -7.98 0.60 0.91
CA VAL A 28 -8.84 0.53 2.08
C VAL A 28 -9.20 1.93 2.53
N THR A 29 -10.30 2.09 3.26
CA THR A 29 -10.67 3.41 3.79
C THR A 29 -9.74 3.86 4.93
N PRO A 30 -8.85 4.84 4.72
CA PRO A 30 -8.01 5.36 5.79
C PRO A 30 -8.88 6.08 6.83
N ASN A 31 -8.40 6.17 8.07
CA ASN A 31 -9.06 6.76 9.24
C ASN A 31 -10.20 5.94 9.85
N SER A 32 -10.49 4.75 9.34
CA SER A 32 -11.43 3.81 9.96
C SER A 32 -10.69 2.77 10.83
N PRO A 33 -11.08 2.55 12.10
CA PRO A 33 -10.54 1.47 12.92
C PRO A 33 -10.75 0.07 12.33
N GLN A 34 -11.71 -0.06 11.41
CA GLN A 34 -12.06 -1.31 10.72
C GLN A 34 -11.52 -1.36 9.28
N GLY A 35 -11.09 -0.22 8.72
CA GLY A 35 -10.67 -0.08 7.32
C GLY A 35 -9.15 -0.09 7.15
N LEU A 36 -8.46 -0.92 7.92
CA LEU A 36 -7.01 -1.10 7.79
C LEU A 36 -6.63 -2.24 6.85
N GLY A 37 -7.55 -2.83 6.08
CA GLY A 37 -7.21 -3.91 5.15
C GLY A 37 -7.17 -5.32 5.75
N ARG A 38 -7.64 -5.49 6.98
CA ARG A 38 -7.57 -6.79 7.66
C ARG A 38 -8.50 -7.80 7.01
N GLY A 39 -7.94 -8.89 6.52
CA GLY A 39 -8.62 -9.88 5.69
C GLY A 39 -9.04 -9.37 4.29
N GLU A 40 -8.45 -8.28 3.79
CA GLU A 40 -8.76 -7.68 2.50
C GLU A 40 -7.58 -7.82 1.53
N ILE A 41 -7.89 -8.16 0.27
CA ILE A 41 -6.91 -8.23 -0.83
C ILE A 41 -7.35 -7.25 -1.91
N ASP A 42 -6.62 -6.14 -2.01
CA ASP A 42 -6.97 -5.04 -2.90
C ASP A 42 -5.99 -4.92 -4.05
N PHE A 43 -6.47 -4.64 -5.25
CA PHE A 43 -5.63 -4.42 -6.43
C PHE A 43 -5.60 -2.94 -6.77
N LEU A 44 -4.43 -2.31 -6.71
CA LEU A 44 -4.20 -0.90 -6.96
C LEU A 44 -3.52 -0.74 -8.32
N THR A 45 -4.13 0.02 -9.22
CA THR A 45 -3.60 0.36 -10.54
C THR A 45 -3.48 1.87 -10.64
N GLY A 46 -2.26 2.40 -10.68
CA GLY A 46 -2.01 3.84 -10.74
C GLY A 46 -2.41 4.42 -12.09
N GLY A 47 -2.00 3.76 -13.16
CA GLY A 47 -2.21 4.19 -14.54
C GLY A 47 -1.03 5.01 -15.04
N SER A 48 -1.26 6.25 -15.48
CA SER A 48 -0.19 7.09 -16.03
C SER A 48 0.06 8.32 -15.19
N GLY A 49 1.33 8.58 -14.88
CA GLY A 49 1.77 9.71 -14.07
C GLY A 49 2.46 9.17 -12.83
N ARG A 50 2.78 10.04 -11.87
CA ARG A 50 3.59 9.70 -10.69
C ARG A 50 2.69 9.32 -9.54
N ASP A 51 2.39 8.05 -9.43
CA ASP A 51 1.42 7.55 -8.47
C ASP A 51 2.08 7.20 -7.14
N THR A 52 1.30 7.33 -6.07
CA THR A 52 1.69 6.91 -4.73
C THR A 52 0.74 5.81 -4.26
N PHE A 53 1.29 4.61 -4.07
CA PHE A 53 0.56 3.45 -3.55
C PHE A 53 0.73 3.37 -2.04
N ALA A 54 -0.35 3.58 -1.29
CA ALA A 54 -0.29 3.61 0.16
C ALA A 54 -0.48 2.20 0.75
N LEU A 55 0.55 1.72 1.45
CA LEU A 55 0.50 0.57 2.37
C LEU A 55 0.60 1.02 3.84
N ALA A 56 0.46 2.32 4.08
CA ALA A 56 0.37 2.92 5.39
C ALA A 56 -0.66 4.05 5.35
N GLY A 57 -1.33 4.31 6.47
CA GLY A 57 -2.33 5.36 6.60
C GLY A 57 -2.41 5.92 8.01
N SER A 58 -3.43 6.72 8.27
CA SER A 58 -3.83 7.15 9.61
C SER A 58 -5.10 6.42 10.04
N ILE A 59 -5.25 6.16 11.33
CA ILE A 59 -6.53 5.87 11.98
C ILE A 59 -7.06 7.12 12.69
N ALA A 60 -8.30 7.05 13.17
CA ALA A 60 -8.91 8.11 13.98
C ALA A 60 -7.96 8.66 15.05
N GLY A 61 -7.79 9.99 15.08
CA GLY A 61 -6.86 10.66 16.00
C GLY A 61 -5.44 10.81 15.47
N GLU A 62 -5.22 10.71 14.15
CA GLU A 62 -3.93 10.89 13.46
C GLU A 62 -2.83 9.92 13.92
N THR A 63 -3.24 8.79 14.51
CA THR A 63 -2.31 7.72 14.81
C THR A 63 -2.03 6.99 13.52
N GLN A 64 -0.76 6.91 13.16
CA GLN A 64 -0.40 6.27 11.91
C GLN A 64 -0.33 4.75 12.06
N ALA A 65 -0.71 4.02 11.00
CA ALA A 65 -0.81 2.57 10.98
C ALA A 65 -0.24 1.99 9.68
N VAL A 66 0.25 0.75 9.76
CA VAL A 66 0.53 -0.08 8.58
C VAL A 66 -0.81 -0.67 8.13
N LEU A 67 -1.08 -0.63 6.82
CA LEU A 67 -2.28 -1.24 6.24
C LEU A 67 -2.01 -2.72 5.98
N TYR A 68 -3.07 -3.51 5.97
CA TYR A 68 -3.11 -4.98 5.85
C TYR A 68 -2.44 -5.74 7.00
N ASP A 69 -2.04 -5.04 8.07
CA ASP A 69 -1.49 -5.66 9.29
C ASP A 69 -2.62 -6.08 10.25
N ASP A 70 -2.86 -7.39 10.36
CA ASP A 70 -3.82 -8.00 11.29
C ASP A 70 -3.29 -8.09 12.74
N GLY A 71 -1.98 -7.95 12.93
CA GLY A 71 -1.26 -8.07 14.19
C GLY A 71 -1.13 -9.50 14.72
N ASP A 72 -1.40 -10.53 13.90
CA ASP A 72 -1.19 -11.93 14.25
C ASP A 72 0.24 -12.37 13.89
N PRO A 73 1.14 -12.54 14.88
CA PRO A 73 2.53 -12.93 14.64
C PRO A 73 2.70 -14.37 14.14
N SER A 74 1.61 -15.14 14.02
CA SER A 74 1.61 -16.50 13.49
C SER A 74 1.16 -16.58 12.03
N SER A 75 0.65 -15.48 11.48
CA SER A 75 0.33 -15.32 10.07
C SER A 75 1.58 -14.97 9.27
N ALA A 76 1.48 -15.09 7.95
CA ALA A 76 2.49 -14.62 7.00
C ALA A 76 1.89 -13.59 6.02
N GLY A 77 0.70 -13.06 6.34
CA GLY A 77 -0.03 -12.06 5.54
C GLY A 77 -0.50 -12.53 4.18
N ILE A 78 -0.73 -13.83 3.98
CA ILE A 78 -1.30 -14.32 2.70
C ILE A 78 -2.83 -14.17 2.64
N GLY A 79 -3.47 -13.68 3.72
CA GLY A 79 -4.90 -13.45 3.82
C GLY A 79 -5.31 -12.01 3.50
N ASP A 80 -4.38 -11.07 3.63
CA ASP A 80 -4.58 -9.64 3.51
C ASP A 80 -3.33 -8.93 3.03
N TYR A 81 -3.44 -8.23 1.91
CA TYR A 81 -2.33 -7.48 1.31
C TYR A 81 -2.82 -6.60 0.17
N GLY A 82 -2.15 -5.48 -0.04
CA GLY A 82 -2.32 -4.66 -1.25
C GLY A 82 -1.50 -5.20 -2.43
N VAL A 83 -2.09 -5.34 -3.60
CA VAL A 83 -1.41 -5.68 -4.85
C VAL A 83 -1.24 -4.42 -5.69
N ILE A 84 -0.01 -3.94 -5.82
CA ILE A 84 0.35 -2.87 -6.74
C ILE A 84 0.52 -3.50 -8.13
N ALA A 85 -0.43 -3.25 -9.01
CA ALA A 85 -0.61 -4.00 -10.25
C ALA A 85 0.27 -3.52 -11.41
N ASP A 86 0.69 -2.26 -11.42
CA ASP A 86 1.31 -1.60 -12.58
C ASP A 86 2.49 -0.68 -12.23
N PHE A 87 3.19 -0.93 -11.12
CA PHE A 87 4.29 -0.07 -10.63
C PHE A 87 5.29 0.34 -11.72
N GLN A 88 5.50 1.65 -11.85
CA GLN A 88 6.38 2.29 -12.82
C GLN A 88 7.58 2.96 -12.13
N SER A 89 8.61 3.29 -12.90
CA SER A 89 9.86 3.88 -12.36
C SER A 89 9.71 5.23 -11.66
N ASN A 90 8.55 5.89 -11.83
CA ASN A 90 8.26 7.21 -11.31
C ASN A 90 7.19 7.19 -10.21
N ASP A 91 6.72 6.00 -9.85
CA ASP A 91 5.78 5.75 -8.77
C ASP A 91 6.50 5.55 -7.45
N VAL A 92 5.75 5.69 -6.36
CA VAL A 92 6.25 5.59 -4.99
C VAL A 92 5.35 4.67 -4.19
N ILE A 93 5.95 3.81 -3.37
CA ILE A 93 5.25 3.03 -2.35
C ILE A 93 5.38 3.77 -1.02
N GLN A 94 4.25 4.12 -0.43
CA GLN A 94 4.21 4.79 0.86
C GLN A 94 4.06 3.78 2.00
N LEU A 95 5.08 3.78 2.86
CA LEU A 95 5.18 3.05 4.11
C LEU A 95 5.28 4.02 5.28
N ILE A 96 5.54 3.50 6.48
CA ILE A 96 5.75 4.34 7.65
C ILE A 96 6.86 3.93 8.61
N GLY A 97 7.48 4.93 9.24
CA GLY A 97 8.54 4.75 10.21
C GLY A 97 9.89 4.80 9.52
N GLU A 98 10.58 3.67 9.44
CA GLU A 98 11.90 3.58 8.84
C GLU A 98 12.06 2.27 8.06
N ALA A 99 12.98 2.26 7.09
CA ALA A 99 13.24 1.14 6.20
C ALA A 99 13.54 -0.18 6.94
N SER A 100 14.19 -0.13 8.11
CA SER A 100 14.52 -1.29 8.95
C SER A 100 13.31 -2.07 9.43
N ARG A 101 12.13 -1.45 9.48
CA ARG A 101 10.87 -2.11 9.83
C ARG A 101 10.36 -3.04 8.73
N TYR A 102 10.94 -3.00 7.54
CA TYR A 102 10.44 -3.73 6.40
C TYR A 102 11.52 -4.61 5.77
N SER A 103 11.09 -5.59 5.01
CA SER A 103 11.95 -6.38 4.13
C SER A 103 11.29 -6.58 2.77
N LEU A 104 12.13 -6.77 1.75
CA LEU A 104 11.67 -7.10 0.39
C LEU A 104 12.12 -8.53 0.07
N GLY A 105 11.23 -9.29 -0.56
CA GLY A 105 11.51 -10.68 -0.95
C GLY A 105 10.60 -11.13 -2.08
N SER A 106 10.80 -12.35 -2.59
CA SER A 106 9.85 -12.93 -3.53
C SER A 106 8.50 -13.12 -2.85
N ALA A 107 7.41 -12.75 -3.53
CA ALA A 107 6.06 -13.01 -3.04
C ALA A 107 5.85 -14.52 -2.77
N PRO A 108 5.15 -14.90 -1.69
CA PRO A 108 4.89 -16.31 -1.35
C PRO A 108 4.16 -17.09 -2.45
N GLN A 109 4.11 -18.42 -2.34
CA GLN A 109 3.25 -19.21 -3.21
C GLN A 109 1.78 -18.99 -2.89
N GLY A 110 0.93 -19.01 -3.92
CA GLY A 110 -0.52 -18.84 -3.78
C GLY A 110 -1.01 -17.40 -3.88
N VAL A 111 -0.11 -16.43 -3.98
CA VAL A 111 -0.41 -15.00 -4.22
C VAL A 111 0.18 -14.55 -5.57
N PRO A 112 -0.16 -13.35 -6.09
CA PRO A 112 0.44 -12.81 -7.31
C PRO A 112 1.98 -12.80 -7.28
N SER A 113 2.61 -13.12 -8.41
CA SER A 113 4.07 -13.12 -8.52
C SER A 113 4.64 -11.71 -8.54
N GLY A 114 5.77 -11.51 -7.87
CA GLY A 114 6.47 -10.23 -7.83
C GLY A 114 7.30 -10.11 -6.56
N THR A 115 7.45 -8.87 -6.10
CA THR A 115 8.15 -8.56 -4.86
C THR A 115 7.14 -8.37 -3.73
N GLY A 116 7.24 -9.19 -2.69
CA GLY A 116 6.53 -8.96 -1.43
C GLY A 116 7.20 -7.84 -0.64
N VAL A 117 6.38 -6.96 -0.08
CA VAL A 117 6.74 -5.97 0.93
C VAL A 117 6.27 -6.52 2.27
N PHE A 118 7.23 -6.80 3.15
CA PHE A 118 6.96 -7.43 4.43
C PHE A 118 7.21 -6.48 5.58
N LEU A 119 6.35 -6.51 6.60
CA LEU A 119 6.54 -5.86 7.89
C LEU A 119 7.30 -6.81 8.84
N ASN A 120 8.39 -6.33 9.44
CA ASN A 120 9.21 -7.08 10.40
C ASN A 120 8.70 -6.85 11.85
N ASP A 121 7.44 -7.17 12.11
CA ASP A 121 6.79 -7.01 13.41
C ASP A 121 6.97 -8.23 14.34
N SER A 122 7.24 -9.40 13.77
CA SER A 122 7.37 -10.65 14.48
C SER A 122 8.52 -11.53 13.97
N ALA A 123 8.59 -12.79 14.43
CA ALA A 123 9.56 -13.77 13.93
C ALA A 123 9.24 -14.24 12.50
N THR A 124 7.99 -14.10 12.08
CA THR A 124 7.52 -14.33 10.71
C THR A 124 7.11 -12.97 10.15
N PRO A 125 7.89 -12.38 9.23
CA PRO A 125 7.50 -11.11 8.63
C PRO A 125 6.15 -11.20 7.92
N GLU A 126 5.28 -10.23 8.19
CA GLU A 126 3.91 -10.16 7.67
C GLU A 126 3.91 -9.56 6.26
N LEU A 127 3.28 -10.22 5.29
CA LEU A 127 3.11 -9.68 3.94
C LEU A 127 2.03 -8.59 3.96
N ILE A 128 2.39 -7.33 3.70
CA ILE A 128 1.43 -6.21 3.65
C ILE A 128 1.15 -5.73 2.23
N GLY A 129 2.00 -6.11 1.27
CA GLY A 129 1.78 -5.78 -0.12
C GLY A 129 2.66 -6.52 -1.11
N ILE A 130 2.28 -6.48 -2.38
CA ILE A 130 2.98 -7.11 -3.50
C ILE A 130 3.15 -6.08 -4.61
N VAL A 131 4.38 -5.89 -5.08
CA VAL A 131 4.67 -5.19 -6.33
C VAL A 131 4.67 -6.22 -7.46
N ALA A 132 3.55 -6.31 -8.16
CA ALA A 132 3.30 -7.38 -9.13
C ALA A 132 4.29 -7.30 -10.31
N GLY A 133 4.86 -8.44 -10.69
CA GLY A 133 5.76 -8.55 -11.84
C GLY A 133 7.13 -7.88 -11.69
N VAL A 134 7.43 -7.21 -10.57
CA VAL A 134 8.72 -6.58 -10.30
C VAL A 134 9.62 -7.53 -9.51
N SER A 135 10.89 -7.64 -9.88
CA SER A 135 11.84 -8.52 -9.17
C SER A 135 12.36 -7.85 -7.90
N PRO A 136 12.62 -8.60 -6.80
CA PRO A 136 13.08 -7.99 -5.55
C PRO A 136 14.41 -7.23 -5.67
N GLY A 137 15.25 -7.59 -6.63
CA GLY A 137 16.51 -6.90 -6.90
C GLY A 137 16.37 -5.54 -7.60
N ASP A 138 15.18 -5.23 -8.12
CA ASP A 138 14.88 -3.96 -8.81
C ASP A 138 14.33 -2.89 -7.85
N LEU A 139 14.08 -3.27 -6.59
CA LEU A 139 13.54 -2.40 -5.55
C LEU A 139 14.50 -2.27 -4.37
N SER A 140 14.53 -1.09 -3.76
CA SER A 140 15.35 -0.79 -2.59
C SER A 140 14.59 0.08 -1.60
N LEU A 141 14.40 -0.42 -0.37
CA LEU A 141 13.79 0.35 0.73
C LEU A 141 14.58 1.63 1.10
N THR A 142 15.82 1.78 0.62
CA THR A 142 16.63 2.99 0.83
C THR A 142 16.62 3.94 -0.36
N ASP A 143 15.94 3.58 -1.46
CA ASP A 143 15.75 4.46 -2.61
C ASP A 143 14.52 5.36 -2.38
N PRO A 144 14.71 6.67 -2.14
CA PRO A 144 13.61 7.59 -1.87
C PRO A 144 12.74 7.88 -3.11
N THR A 145 13.15 7.43 -4.29
CA THR A 145 12.34 7.52 -5.50
C THR A 145 11.35 6.36 -5.63
N GLN A 146 11.53 5.28 -4.87
CA GLN A 146 10.67 4.09 -4.86
C GLN A 146 9.87 3.98 -3.56
N PHE A 147 10.43 4.40 -2.42
CA PHE A 147 9.80 4.28 -1.11
C PHE A 147 9.83 5.58 -0.33
N THR A 148 8.72 5.89 0.34
CA THR A 148 8.64 6.92 1.37
C THR A 148 8.16 6.33 2.69
N PHE A 149 8.58 6.89 3.81
CA PHE A 149 8.27 6.39 5.16
C PHE A 149 7.45 7.37 6.00
N SER A 150 6.78 8.30 5.33
CA SER A 150 5.86 9.25 5.95
C SER A 150 4.47 9.07 5.36
N ALA A 151 3.52 8.57 6.16
CA ALA A 151 2.10 8.57 5.79
C ALA A 151 1.55 10.01 5.84
N GLN A 152 0.65 10.34 4.93
CA GLN A 152 -0.05 11.63 4.94
C GLN A 152 -0.94 11.72 6.20
N THR A 153 -0.64 12.65 7.11
CA THR A 153 -1.34 12.83 8.40
C THR A 153 -2.54 13.78 8.32
N SER A 154 -3.00 14.11 7.12
CA SER A 154 -4.15 14.99 6.90
C SER A 154 -4.69 14.75 5.50
N ILE A 155 -5.35 13.61 5.29
CA ILE A 155 -6.17 13.44 4.09
C ILE A 155 -7.47 14.21 4.34
N ASN A 156 -7.48 15.47 3.94
CA ASN A 156 -8.69 16.29 3.98
C ASN A 156 -9.65 15.73 2.92
N PHE A 157 -10.70 15.03 3.36
CA PHE A 157 -11.77 14.49 2.50
C PHE A 157 -12.64 15.58 1.81
N GLU A 158 -12.12 16.79 1.61
CA GLU A 158 -12.83 17.92 1.02
C GLU A 158 -13.15 17.65 -0.47
N SER A 159 -14.42 17.33 -0.74
CA SER A 159 -15.18 17.34 -2.02
C SER A 159 -14.58 16.73 -3.31
N GLY A 160 -13.34 16.23 -3.30
CA GLY A 160 -12.66 15.68 -4.47
C GLY A 160 -12.23 14.21 -4.35
N ALA A 161 -12.34 13.59 -3.16
CA ALA A 161 -12.06 12.17 -3.00
C ALA A 161 -13.19 11.35 -3.64
N ALA A 162 -12.84 10.56 -4.66
CA ALA A 162 -13.75 9.58 -5.23
C ALA A 162 -13.64 8.29 -4.40
N LEU A 163 -14.72 7.98 -3.67
CA LEU A 163 -14.93 6.62 -3.16
C LEU A 163 -15.38 5.78 -4.35
N VAL A 164 -14.64 4.71 -4.64
CA VAL A 164 -14.94 3.77 -5.73
C VAL A 164 -15.56 2.49 -5.22
#